data_AF-A0A849ZRJ3-F1
#
_entry.id   AF-A0A849ZRJ3-F1
#
_cell.length_a   1.000
_cell.length_b   1.000
_cell.length_c   1.000
_cell.angle_alpha   90.00
_cell.angle_beta   90.00
_cell.angle_gamma   90.00
#
_symmetry.space_group_name_H-M   'P 1'
#
loop_
_entity.id
_entity.type
_entity.pdbx_description
1 polymer ?
#
loop_
_entity_poly.entity_id
_entity_poly.type
_entity_poly.pdbx_seq_one_letter_code
_entity_poly.pdbx_strand_id
1 'polypeptide(L)'
;RARDAAIGHRAAAWRGGMDGYADSIEGMLYLLPWIGTGQAEQWVDEQTGILLAHQQPDGFVGRTYLDGNYVRTALLYSLFRTGGARLDPWEPGVRLGAVRGPEGLHLAVSSARAWSGRVIFDTPRHREHLRLPFDYPRLNSWTEWFPVERERNYMAVVADSEQIMPGSALVEGLPLELTAGDTVHLEIRHAG
;
A
#
# COMPACT_ATOMS: atom_id res chain seq x y z
N ARG A 1 -19.62 6.89 -14.79
CA ARG A 1 -20.94 7.16 -14.17
C ARG A 1 -20.95 6.84 -12.68
N ALA A 2 -20.79 5.59 -12.22
CA ALA A 2 -20.73 5.27 -10.78
C ALA A 2 -19.47 5.83 -10.08
N ARG A 3 -18.29 5.66 -10.70
CA ARG A 3 -17.03 6.25 -10.22
C ARG A 3 -17.12 7.77 -10.06
N ASP A 4 -17.58 8.46 -11.10
CA ASP A 4 -17.65 9.92 -11.12
C ASP A 4 -18.70 10.45 -10.12
N ALA A 5 -19.74 9.67 -9.83
CA ALA A 5 -20.72 9.98 -8.78
C ALA A 5 -20.10 9.88 -7.37
N ALA A 6 -19.25 8.88 -7.10
CA ALA A 6 -18.57 8.74 -5.81
C ALA A 6 -17.58 9.90 -5.54
N ILE A 7 -16.82 10.31 -6.57
CA ILE A 7 -15.86 11.44 -6.48
C ILE A 7 -16.58 12.76 -6.15
N GLY A 8 -17.83 12.94 -6.59
CA GLY A 8 -18.64 14.12 -6.27
C GLY A 8 -19.03 14.27 -4.79
N HIS A 9 -18.82 13.24 -3.97
CA HIS A 9 -19.22 13.18 -2.57
C HIS A 9 -18.01 13.23 -1.62
N ARG A 10 -17.24 14.33 -1.65
CA ARG A 10 -16.03 14.52 -0.83
C ARG A 10 -16.28 14.65 0.68
N ALA A 11 -17.50 15.02 1.06
CA ALA A 11 -17.91 15.19 2.47
C ALA A 11 -19.27 14.51 2.76
N ALA A 12 -19.62 13.46 2.01
CA ALA A 12 -20.85 12.73 2.31
C ALA A 12 -20.69 12.00 3.64
N ALA A 13 -21.64 12.21 4.55
CA ALA A 13 -21.85 11.34 5.69
C ALA A 13 -22.35 10.00 5.14
N TRP A 14 -21.43 9.05 4.92
CA TRP A 14 -21.81 7.70 4.53
C TRP A 14 -22.76 7.13 5.58
N ARG A 15 -23.85 6.48 5.12
CA ARG A 15 -24.78 5.82 6.04
C ARG A 15 -24.01 4.76 6.82
N GLY A 16 -24.19 4.71 8.14
CA GLY A 16 -23.53 3.71 8.99
C GLY A 16 -22.30 4.20 9.78
N GLY A 17 -21.95 5.49 9.72
CA GLY A 17 -20.82 6.03 10.48
C GLY A 17 -19.48 5.51 9.94
N MET A 18 -18.54 5.17 10.83
CA MET A 18 -17.21 4.65 10.48
C MET A 18 -17.27 3.50 9.46
N ASP A 19 -18.20 2.57 9.65
CA ASP A 19 -18.34 1.37 8.80
C ASP A 19 -18.70 1.72 7.35
N GLY A 20 -19.54 2.76 7.17
CA GLY A 20 -19.89 3.26 5.83
C GLY A 20 -18.70 3.87 5.10
N TYR A 21 -17.76 4.49 5.83
CA TYR A 21 -16.48 4.93 5.26
C TYR A 21 -15.62 3.74 4.87
N ALA A 22 -15.49 2.75 5.77
CA ALA A 22 -14.70 1.54 5.52
C ALA A 22 -15.17 0.83 4.24
N ASP A 23 -16.46 0.51 4.11
CA ASP A 23 -17.03 -0.16 2.94
C ASP A 23 -16.77 0.61 1.63
N SER A 24 -16.93 1.94 1.67
CA SER A 24 -16.79 2.79 0.48
C SER A 24 -15.32 2.92 0.05
N ILE A 25 -14.41 3.05 1.02
CA ILE A 25 -12.96 3.12 0.78
C ILE A 25 -12.46 1.78 0.24
N GLU A 26 -12.83 0.66 0.88
CA GLU A 26 -12.47 -0.68 0.45
C GLU A 26 -12.95 -0.96 -0.97
N GLY A 27 -14.22 -0.64 -1.26
CA GLY A 27 -14.78 -0.78 -2.60
C GLY A 27 -13.96 -0.05 -3.66
N MET A 28 -13.45 1.16 -3.36
CA MET A 28 -12.59 1.90 -4.26
C MET A 28 -11.17 1.30 -4.35
N LEU A 29 -10.57 0.91 -3.22
CA LEU A 29 -9.26 0.25 -3.18
C LEU A 29 -9.24 -1.06 -3.97
N TYR A 30 -10.36 -1.79 -4.03
CA TYR A 30 -10.53 -2.98 -4.86
C TYR A 30 -10.69 -2.69 -6.35
N LEU A 31 -10.83 -1.44 -6.76
CA LEU A 31 -11.07 -1.06 -8.15
C LEU A 31 -9.95 -0.17 -8.72
N LEU A 32 -9.21 0.53 -7.86
CA LEU A 32 -8.15 1.46 -8.25
C LEU A 32 -7.12 0.88 -9.24
N PRO A 33 -6.57 -0.34 -9.06
CA PRO A 33 -5.62 -0.91 -10.02
C PRO A 33 -6.17 -1.07 -11.45
N TRP A 34 -7.48 -1.13 -11.61
CA TRP A 34 -8.15 -1.40 -12.87
C TRP A 34 -8.76 -0.14 -13.50
N ILE A 35 -9.25 0.80 -12.71
CA ILE A 35 -10.04 1.95 -13.20
C ILE A 35 -9.64 3.31 -12.60
N GLY A 36 -8.46 3.39 -11.96
CA GLY A 36 -7.90 4.61 -11.35
C GLY A 36 -7.82 5.80 -12.31
N THR A 37 -7.91 7.02 -11.77
CA THR A 37 -8.01 8.26 -12.55
C THR A 37 -7.20 9.43 -11.99
N GLY A 38 -6.40 9.22 -10.96
CA GLY A 38 -5.82 10.26 -10.11
C GLY A 38 -6.85 10.86 -9.12
N GLN A 39 -8.06 11.16 -9.57
CA GLN A 39 -9.12 11.70 -8.70
C GLN A 39 -9.65 10.67 -7.71
N ALA A 40 -9.71 9.39 -8.09
CA ALA A 40 -10.16 8.31 -7.21
C ALA A 40 -9.17 8.08 -6.06
N GLU A 41 -7.87 8.16 -6.34
CA GLU A 41 -6.77 8.05 -5.41
C GLU A 41 -6.80 9.20 -4.40
N GLN A 42 -6.98 10.44 -4.88
CA GLN A 42 -7.16 11.60 -4.01
C GLN A 42 -8.40 11.44 -3.10
N TRP A 43 -9.51 10.94 -3.64
CA TRP A 43 -10.70 10.69 -2.84
C TRP A 43 -10.45 9.63 -1.75
N VAL A 44 -9.75 8.54 -2.08
CA VAL A 44 -9.36 7.51 -1.09
C VAL A 44 -8.49 8.10 0.03
N ASP A 45 -7.51 8.93 -0.30
CA ASP A 45 -6.66 9.63 0.68
C ASP A 45 -7.51 10.52 1.61
N GLU A 46 -8.39 11.35 1.05
CA GLU A 46 -9.27 12.26 1.80
C GLU A 46 -10.21 11.47 2.74
N GLN A 47 -10.89 10.44 2.24
CA GLN A 47 -11.82 9.66 3.05
C GLN A 47 -11.12 8.81 4.10
N THR A 48 -9.92 8.31 3.82
CA THR A 48 -9.15 7.55 4.81
C THR A 48 -8.72 8.45 5.97
N GLY A 49 -8.41 9.72 5.73
CA GLY A 49 -8.18 10.69 6.82
C GLY A 49 -9.38 10.81 7.77
N ILE A 50 -10.59 10.83 7.23
CA ILE A 50 -11.84 10.85 8.03
C ILE A 50 -12.03 9.52 8.75
N LEU A 51 -11.80 8.38 8.08
CA LEU A 51 -11.86 7.06 8.71
C LEU A 51 -10.94 7.00 9.93
N LEU A 52 -9.65 7.30 9.75
CA LEU A 52 -8.63 7.22 10.80
C LEU A 52 -8.94 8.13 12.00
N ALA A 53 -9.61 9.27 11.78
CA ALA A 53 -10.04 10.16 12.85
C ALA A 53 -11.12 9.58 13.78
N HIS A 54 -11.71 8.43 13.45
CA HIS A 54 -12.67 7.75 14.33
C HIS A 54 -12.00 7.00 15.49
N GLN A 55 -10.69 6.73 15.44
CA GLN A 55 -10.00 6.08 16.54
C GLN A 55 -9.89 7.02 17.74
N GLN A 56 -10.34 6.54 18.90
CA GLN A 56 -10.28 7.26 20.16
C GLN A 56 -8.87 7.18 20.78
N PRO A 57 -8.53 8.09 21.72
CA PRO A 57 -7.21 8.09 22.36
C PRO A 57 -6.83 6.79 23.10
N ASP A 58 -7.83 5.99 23.49
CA ASP A 58 -7.64 4.67 24.12
C ASP A 58 -7.45 3.53 23.12
N GLY A 59 -7.42 3.85 21.82
CA GLY A 59 -7.21 2.92 20.71
C GLY A 59 -8.48 2.26 20.17
N PHE A 60 -9.61 2.34 20.88
CA PHE A 60 -10.88 1.82 20.39
C PHE A 60 -11.49 2.71 19.31
N VAL A 61 -12.30 2.14 18.43
CA VAL A 61 -13.05 2.90 17.41
C VAL A 61 -14.53 2.93 17.79
N GLY A 62 -15.20 1.79 17.66
CA GLY A 62 -16.61 1.61 18.01
C GLY A 62 -16.83 0.67 19.20
N ARG A 63 -15.80 -0.04 19.68
CA ARG A 63 -15.91 -1.08 20.73
C ARG A 63 -16.88 -2.21 20.34
N THR A 64 -16.91 -2.53 19.04
CA THR A 64 -17.73 -3.61 18.50
C THR A 64 -16.89 -4.47 17.55
N TYR A 65 -17.46 -5.57 17.05
CA TYR A 65 -16.79 -6.39 16.05
C TYR A 65 -16.50 -5.62 14.73
N LEU A 66 -17.19 -4.50 14.49
CA LEU A 66 -16.97 -3.65 13.31
C LEU A 66 -15.65 -2.89 13.36
N ASP A 67 -14.96 -2.81 14.51
CA ASP A 67 -13.59 -2.27 14.58
C ASP A 67 -12.63 -3.07 13.66
N GLY A 68 -12.98 -4.32 13.32
CA GLY A 68 -12.26 -5.10 12.31
C GLY A 68 -12.29 -4.49 10.90
N ASN A 69 -13.38 -3.84 10.50
CA ASN A 69 -13.46 -3.14 9.21
C ASN A 69 -12.54 -1.93 9.19
N TYR A 70 -12.51 -1.14 10.28
CA TYR A 70 -11.55 -0.05 10.43
C TYR A 70 -10.10 -0.53 10.22
N VAL A 71 -9.70 -1.59 10.95
CA VAL A 71 -8.33 -2.10 10.90
C VAL A 71 -7.99 -2.61 9.50
N ARG A 72 -8.90 -3.38 8.89
CA ARG A 72 -8.71 -3.93 7.54
C ARG A 72 -8.58 -2.82 6.50
N THR A 73 -9.47 -1.82 6.53
CA THR A 73 -9.40 -0.69 5.61
C THR A 73 -8.09 0.10 5.80
N ALA A 74 -7.66 0.34 7.04
CA ALA A 74 -6.39 1.03 7.33
C ALA A 74 -5.17 0.25 6.80
N LEU A 75 -5.18 -1.08 6.91
CA LEU A 75 -4.12 -1.93 6.36
C LEU A 75 -4.14 -1.96 4.82
N LEU A 76 -5.32 -2.04 4.19
CA LEU A 76 -5.46 -1.96 2.73
C LEU A 76 -4.96 -0.63 2.19
N TYR A 77 -5.31 0.47 2.87
CA TYR A 77 -4.78 1.79 2.56
C TYR A 77 -3.26 1.86 2.72
N SER A 78 -2.71 1.28 3.79
CA SER A 78 -1.26 1.23 4.00
C SER A 78 -0.55 0.51 2.85
N LEU A 79 -1.08 -0.63 2.41
CA LEU A 79 -0.55 -1.37 1.26
C LEU A 79 -0.65 -0.58 -0.04
N PHE A 80 -1.75 0.16 -0.25
CA PHE A 80 -1.85 1.08 -1.37
C PHE A 80 -0.73 2.12 -1.35
N ARG A 81 -0.52 2.76 -0.19
CA ARG A 81 0.48 3.83 -0.02
C ARG A 81 1.92 3.35 -0.04
N THR A 82 2.17 2.04 0.04
CA THR A 82 3.51 1.43 -0.03
C THR A 82 3.72 0.58 -1.29
N GLY A 83 2.74 0.55 -2.21
CA GLY A 83 2.81 -0.33 -3.39
C GLY A 83 2.84 -1.83 -3.02
N GLY A 84 2.33 -2.19 -1.84
CA GLY A 84 2.36 -3.54 -1.29
C GLY A 84 3.63 -3.88 -0.51
N ALA A 85 4.66 -3.02 -0.55
CA ALA A 85 5.90 -3.25 0.19
C ALA A 85 5.72 -3.00 1.70
N ARG A 86 6.58 -3.62 2.51
CA ARG A 86 6.63 -3.42 3.97
C ARG A 86 8.07 -3.38 4.48
N LEU A 87 8.25 -2.83 5.67
CA LEU A 87 9.54 -2.83 6.36
C LEU A 87 9.62 -4.00 7.34
N ASP A 88 10.82 -4.56 7.50
CA ASP A 88 11.12 -5.52 8.56
C ASP A 88 12.52 -5.27 9.16
N PRO A 89 12.65 -4.99 10.48
CA PRO A 89 11.54 -4.68 11.39
C PRO A 89 10.91 -3.31 11.07
N TRP A 90 9.63 -3.13 11.37
CA TRP A 90 9.05 -1.80 11.51
C TRP A 90 9.25 -1.30 12.95
N GLU A 91 9.70 -0.06 13.08
CA GLU A 91 9.90 0.59 14.38
C GLU A 91 9.28 1.99 14.40
N PRO A 92 8.84 2.50 15.55
CA PRO A 92 8.36 3.87 15.66
C PRO A 92 9.40 4.88 15.17
N GLY A 93 9.05 5.62 14.12
CA GLY A 93 9.92 6.65 13.52
C GLY A 93 10.41 6.33 12.11
N VAL A 94 10.36 5.07 11.66
CA VAL A 94 10.58 4.73 10.26
C VAL A 94 9.27 4.78 9.47
N ARG A 95 9.33 5.34 8.27
CA ARG A 95 8.22 5.53 7.35
C ARG A 95 8.58 4.97 5.98
N LEU A 96 7.62 4.33 5.34
CA LEU A 96 7.69 3.87 3.97
C LEU A 96 6.52 4.46 3.19
N GLY A 97 6.80 4.97 2.00
CA GLY A 97 5.79 5.35 1.03
C GLY A 97 6.25 4.98 -0.38
N ALA A 98 5.30 4.81 -1.28
CA ALA A 98 5.58 4.51 -2.66
C ALA A 98 4.60 5.18 -3.62
N VAL A 99 5.03 5.35 -4.86
CA VAL A 99 4.22 5.76 -6.00
C VAL A 99 4.57 4.88 -7.18
N ARG A 100 3.55 4.43 -7.92
CA ARG A 100 3.76 3.66 -9.14
C ARG A 100 4.06 4.62 -10.30
N GLY A 101 5.22 4.44 -10.92
CA GLY A 101 5.61 5.14 -12.14
C GLY A 101 5.29 4.31 -13.39
N PRO A 102 5.55 4.84 -14.58
CA PRO A 102 5.39 4.11 -15.85
C PRO A 102 6.29 2.88 -15.95
N GLU A 103 7.50 2.95 -15.39
CA GLU A 103 8.54 1.92 -15.54
C GLU A 103 8.67 0.98 -14.34
N GLY A 104 8.01 1.30 -13.22
CA GLY A 104 8.26 0.60 -11.98
C GLY A 104 7.59 1.19 -10.74
N LEU A 105 8.08 0.79 -9.58
CA LEU A 105 7.68 1.32 -8.29
C LEU A 105 8.78 2.21 -7.74
N HIS A 106 8.45 3.46 -7.41
CA HIS A 106 9.34 4.37 -6.70
C HIS A 106 8.96 4.37 -5.23
N LEU A 107 9.93 4.23 -4.34
CA LEU A 107 9.74 4.19 -2.90
C LEU A 107 10.61 5.24 -2.22
N ALA A 108 10.16 5.70 -1.06
CA ALA A 108 10.97 6.48 -0.14
C ALA A 108 10.86 5.84 1.26
N VAL A 109 12.01 5.54 1.83
CA VAL A 109 12.15 5.14 3.23
C VAL A 109 12.80 6.30 3.97
N SER A 110 12.18 6.75 5.04
CA SER A 110 12.74 7.82 5.90
C SER A 110 12.67 7.40 7.35
N SER A 111 13.63 7.86 8.16
CA SER A 111 13.63 7.54 9.59
C SER A 111 14.06 8.72 10.44
N ALA A 112 13.34 8.96 11.54
CA ALA A 112 13.73 9.96 12.54
C ALA A 112 14.88 9.51 13.45
N ARG A 113 15.28 8.23 13.36
CA ARG A 113 16.34 7.60 14.16
C ARG A 113 17.20 6.74 13.24
N ALA A 114 18.40 6.36 13.68
CA ALA A 114 19.14 5.32 12.98
C ALA A 114 18.29 4.05 12.91
N TRP A 115 18.21 3.44 11.73
CA TRP A 115 17.40 2.25 11.48
C TRP A 115 18.14 1.31 10.54
N SER A 116 18.07 0.01 10.82
CA SER A 116 18.65 -1.05 10.02
C SER A 116 17.61 -2.14 9.84
N GLY A 117 17.29 -2.46 8.59
CA GLY A 117 16.28 -3.45 8.28
C GLY A 117 16.23 -3.73 6.78
N ARG A 118 15.06 -4.11 6.28
CA ARG A 118 14.85 -4.38 4.86
C ARG A 118 13.47 -3.97 4.37
N VAL A 119 13.40 -3.65 3.07
CA VAL A 119 12.15 -3.45 2.33
C VAL A 119 11.77 -4.77 1.68
N ILE A 120 10.62 -5.33 2.08
CA ILE A 120 10.09 -6.58 1.55
C ILE A 120 8.96 -6.26 0.57
N PHE A 121 9.08 -6.78 -0.65
CA PHE A 121 8.10 -6.59 -1.71
C PHE A 121 7.01 -7.68 -1.69
N ASP A 122 5.85 -7.35 -2.23
CA ASP A 122 4.72 -8.28 -2.33
C ASP A 122 4.94 -9.32 -3.44
N THR A 123 4.19 -10.42 -3.40
CA THR A 123 4.22 -11.48 -4.43
C THR A 123 2.89 -11.58 -5.16
N PRO A 124 2.82 -12.26 -6.33
CA PRO A 124 1.56 -12.54 -6.99
C PRO A 124 0.75 -13.59 -6.21
N ARG A 125 0.16 -13.16 -5.08
CA ARG A 125 -0.57 -13.99 -4.12
C ARG A 125 -1.77 -14.72 -4.75
N HIS A 126 -2.40 -14.15 -5.77
CA HIS A 126 -3.46 -14.78 -6.54
C HIS A 126 -2.99 -16.10 -7.15
N ARG A 127 -1.74 -16.16 -7.62
CA ARG A 127 -1.13 -17.35 -8.20
C ARG A 127 -0.52 -18.23 -7.12
N GLU A 128 0.30 -17.65 -6.24
CA GLU A 128 1.08 -18.40 -5.24
C GLU A 128 0.21 -19.04 -4.15
N HIS A 129 -0.86 -18.37 -3.72
CA HIS A 129 -1.71 -18.83 -2.61
C HIS A 129 -3.08 -19.31 -3.09
N LEU A 130 -3.69 -18.59 -4.04
CA LEU A 130 -5.06 -18.87 -4.47
C LEU A 130 -5.13 -19.75 -5.72
N ARG A 131 -4.01 -19.99 -6.40
CA ARG A 131 -3.91 -20.79 -7.63
C ARG A 131 -4.82 -20.29 -8.76
N LEU A 132 -5.08 -18.99 -8.78
CA LEU A 132 -5.86 -18.33 -9.82
C LEU A 132 -4.97 -18.03 -11.04
N PRO A 133 -5.52 -18.10 -12.27
CA PRO A 133 -4.74 -17.87 -13.49
C PRO A 133 -4.43 -16.38 -13.75
N PHE A 134 -5.17 -15.46 -13.13
CA PHE A 134 -4.98 -14.02 -13.22
C PHE A 134 -5.57 -13.33 -11.98
N ASP A 135 -5.08 -12.14 -11.66
CA ASP A 135 -5.69 -11.29 -10.62
C ASP A 135 -6.88 -10.50 -11.16
N TYR A 136 -7.89 -10.29 -10.32
CA TYR A 136 -9.13 -9.60 -10.68
C TYR A 136 -9.79 -8.99 -9.42
N PRO A 137 -10.61 -7.94 -9.58
CA PRO A 137 -11.21 -7.25 -8.45
C PRO A 137 -12.20 -8.17 -7.74
N ARG A 138 -12.07 -8.28 -6.41
CA ARG A 138 -12.89 -9.14 -5.55
C ARG A 138 -13.23 -8.42 -4.26
N LEU A 139 -14.45 -8.64 -3.78
CA LEU A 139 -14.79 -8.22 -2.42
C LEU A 139 -13.87 -8.90 -1.42
N ASN A 140 -13.40 -8.16 -0.41
CA ASN A 140 -12.48 -8.63 0.62
C ASN A 140 -11.13 -9.11 0.08
N SER A 141 -10.70 -8.63 -1.09
CA SER A 141 -9.35 -8.91 -1.58
C SER A 141 -8.30 -8.09 -0.82
N TRP A 142 -7.10 -8.64 -0.75
CA TRP A 142 -5.91 -7.87 -0.41
C TRP A 142 -5.21 -7.50 -1.71
N THR A 143 -5.55 -6.34 -2.27
CA THR A 143 -5.07 -5.87 -3.58
C THR A 143 -3.56 -6.02 -3.74
N GLU A 144 -3.13 -6.58 -4.88
CA GLU A 144 -1.73 -6.65 -5.30
C GLU A 144 -1.39 -5.38 -6.08
N TRP A 145 -0.52 -4.53 -5.54
CA TRP A 145 -0.22 -3.21 -6.13
C TRP A 145 1.00 -3.25 -7.05
N PHE A 146 2.10 -3.84 -6.56
CA PHE A 146 3.31 -4.08 -7.33
C PHE A 146 3.93 -5.44 -6.91
N PRO A 147 3.28 -6.56 -7.25
CA PRO A 147 3.82 -7.88 -6.93
C PRO A 147 5.06 -8.16 -7.78
N VAL A 148 6.15 -8.60 -7.14
CA VAL A 148 7.35 -9.05 -7.84
C VAL A 148 7.28 -10.56 -8.10
N GLU A 149 7.66 -10.99 -9.29
CA GLU A 149 7.74 -12.40 -9.67
C GLU A 149 9.13 -12.96 -9.32
N ARG A 150 9.17 -14.05 -8.57
CA ARG A 150 10.43 -14.59 -8.01
C ARG A 150 11.48 -14.91 -9.06
N GLU A 151 11.03 -15.44 -10.20
CA GLU A 151 11.89 -15.91 -11.29
C GLU A 151 12.24 -14.81 -12.30
N ARG A 152 11.67 -13.60 -12.17
CA ARG A 152 11.99 -12.47 -13.04
C ARG A 152 13.12 -11.64 -12.45
N ASN A 153 13.91 -11.01 -13.32
CA ASN A 153 14.90 -10.03 -12.91
C ASN A 153 14.29 -8.63 -12.87
N TYR A 154 14.78 -7.84 -11.92
CA TYR A 154 14.40 -6.46 -11.70
C TYR A 154 15.66 -5.61 -11.63
N MET A 155 15.57 -4.39 -12.15
CA MET A 155 16.55 -3.35 -11.87
C MET A 155 16.14 -2.67 -10.57
N ALA A 156 17.00 -2.76 -9.55
CA ALA A 156 16.86 -2.03 -8.31
C ALA A 156 17.84 -0.86 -8.30
N VAL A 157 17.31 0.35 -8.22
CA VAL A 157 18.07 1.58 -8.00
C VAL A 157 17.90 1.98 -6.55
N VAL A 158 19.00 2.12 -5.81
CA VAL A 158 19.00 2.54 -4.40
C VAL A 158 19.92 3.74 -4.28
N ALA A 159 19.34 4.90 -3.97
CA ALA A 159 20.00 6.19 -4.14
C ALA A 159 20.60 6.32 -5.56
N ASP A 160 21.93 6.25 -5.68
CA ASP A 160 22.65 6.37 -6.95
C ASP A 160 23.25 5.04 -7.46
N SER A 161 22.97 3.92 -6.78
CA SER A 161 23.47 2.60 -7.14
C SER A 161 22.42 1.79 -7.88
N GLU A 162 22.77 1.24 -9.04
CA GLU A 162 21.90 0.37 -9.83
C GLU A 162 22.39 -1.08 -9.78
N GLN A 163 21.47 -2.03 -9.57
CA GLN A 163 21.76 -3.45 -9.55
C GLN A 163 20.61 -4.28 -10.14
N ILE A 164 20.95 -5.22 -11.03
CA ILE A 164 20.00 -6.25 -11.46
C ILE A 164 19.96 -7.37 -10.42
N MET A 165 18.77 -7.75 -9.99
CA MET A 165 18.54 -8.84 -9.04
C MET A 165 17.27 -9.63 -9.35
N PRO A 166 17.21 -10.91 -8.96
CA PRO A 166 15.98 -11.69 -9.11
C PRO A 166 14.91 -11.20 -8.14
N GLY A 167 13.64 -11.35 -8.52
CA GLY A 167 12.50 -10.99 -7.68
C GLY A 167 12.49 -11.77 -6.37
N SER A 168 13.05 -12.97 -6.33
CA SER A 168 13.23 -13.72 -5.08
C SER A 168 14.01 -12.94 -4.02
N ALA A 169 15.05 -12.19 -4.41
CA ALA A 169 15.81 -11.34 -3.50
C ALA A 169 14.97 -10.16 -2.96
N LEU A 170 14.10 -9.59 -3.80
CA LEU A 170 13.16 -8.54 -3.37
C LEU A 170 12.08 -9.08 -2.41
N VAL A 171 11.67 -10.34 -2.57
CA VAL A 171 10.73 -11.01 -1.66
C VAL A 171 11.37 -11.38 -0.32
N GLU A 172 12.66 -11.74 -0.31
CA GLU A 172 13.43 -11.94 0.92
C GLU A 172 13.66 -10.60 1.65
N GLY A 173 13.87 -9.55 0.86
CA GLY A 173 13.87 -8.15 1.26
C GLY A 173 15.22 -7.49 0.97
N LEU A 174 15.14 -6.27 0.44
CA LEU A 174 16.30 -5.45 0.12
C LEU A 174 16.82 -4.77 1.39
N PRO A 175 18.05 -5.07 1.85
CA PRO A 175 18.59 -4.47 3.07
C PRO A 175 18.82 -2.97 2.91
N LEU A 176 18.54 -2.22 3.97
CA LEU A 176 18.73 -0.78 4.05
C LEU A 176 19.20 -0.37 5.45
N GLU A 177 20.13 0.57 5.47
CA GLU A 177 20.58 1.27 6.67
C GLU A 177 20.34 2.76 6.46
N LEU A 178 19.73 3.40 7.45
CA LEU A 178 19.45 4.83 7.48
C LEU A 178 20.05 5.44 8.73
N THR A 179 20.66 6.61 8.60
CA THR A 179 20.99 7.43 9.77
C THR A 179 19.78 8.29 10.16
N ALA A 180 19.83 8.92 11.34
CA ALA A 180 18.72 9.70 11.84
C ALA A 180 18.47 10.95 10.98
N GLY A 181 17.24 11.09 10.47
CA GLY A 181 16.85 12.18 9.58
C GLY A 181 17.00 11.88 8.09
N ASP A 182 17.59 10.72 7.74
CA ASP A 182 17.82 10.36 6.35
C ASP A 182 16.53 9.96 5.63
N THR A 183 16.56 10.14 4.32
CA THR A 183 15.59 9.56 3.39
C THR A 183 16.36 8.89 2.26
N VAL A 184 16.07 7.60 2.03
CA VAL A 184 16.60 6.82 0.91
C VAL A 184 15.49 6.63 -0.10
N HIS A 185 15.78 6.96 -1.36
CA HIS A 185 14.91 6.70 -2.49
C HIS A 185 15.30 5.38 -3.16
N LEU A 186 14.28 4.61 -3.52
CA LEU A 186 14.43 3.37 -4.25
C LEU A 186 13.57 3.38 -5.50
N GLU A 187 14.02 2.68 -6.52
CA GLU A 187 13.22 2.40 -7.69
C GLU A 187 13.39 0.95 -8.12
N ILE A 188 12.27 0.26 -8.30
CA ILE A 188 12.24 -1.11 -8.79
C ILE A 188 11.55 -1.14 -10.15
N ARG A 189 12.31 -1.46 -11.19
CA ARG A 189 11.83 -1.62 -12.57
C ARG A 189 11.96 -3.07 -13.01
N HIS A 190 11.16 -3.49 -13.99
CA HIS A 190 11.44 -4.74 -14.68
C HIS A 190 12.76 -4.63 -15.44
N ALA A 191 13.66 -5.60 -15.28
CA ALA A 191 14.80 -5.72 -16.18
C ALA A 191 14.29 -6.29 -17.51
N GLY A 192 14.63 -5.62 -18.62
CA GLY A 192 14.25 -6.03 -19.97
C GLY A 192 14.79 -7.40 -20.37
#